data_AF-A0AA85GJQ0-F1
#
_entry.id   AF-A0AA85GJQ0-F1
#
_cell.length_a   1.000
_cell.length_b   1.000
_cell.length_c   1.000
_cell.angle_alpha   90.00
_cell.angle_beta   90.00
_cell.angle_gamma   90.00
#
_symmetry.space_group_name_H-M   'P 1'
#
loop_
_entity.id
_entity.type
_entity.pdbx_description
1 polymer ?
#
loop_
_entity_poly.entity_id
_entity_poly.type
_entity_poly.pdbx_seq_one_letter_code
_entity_poly.pdbx_strand_id
1 'polypeptide(L)'
;MAGTVETGSSESDESVEAWWESFLKQKLADDELDVELRSAWENCVQRRAKFAQEVKRIMELYQPIEKLLNSTLKSDREQRGQSLYREWGKIRRKECLLAYYDNDTFRATYTRQRYINSSTSFLQALVYRIIPGNPDVEIYLRDHVSRIISIGVGPGPDIAAYLAYARCRGFTQRIIYFAIDQCAGWGNYLAAFDRQWSSEYQVSVWFKSSRFNNRDDVETLPDADMIVFSFANTALMASTIWPLLQQRYRFIIVLDGIKEVSKSMK
;
A
#
# COMPACT_ATOMS: atom_id res chain seq x y z
N MET A 1 62.42 -9.10 59.40
CA MET A 1 60.95 -8.97 59.31
C MET A 1 60.61 -8.49 57.92
N ALA A 2 59.54 -9.06 57.37
CA ALA A 2 58.72 -8.60 56.25
C ALA A 2 59.44 -8.21 54.95
N GLY A 3 59.32 -9.10 53.96
CA GLY A 3 59.66 -8.85 52.57
C GLY A 3 59.15 -10.00 51.71
N THR A 4 57.87 -10.35 51.83
CA THR A 4 57.19 -11.21 50.87
C THR A 4 57.20 -10.47 49.54
N VAL A 5 58.11 -10.85 48.64
CA VAL A 5 58.01 -10.49 47.23
C VAL A 5 56.87 -11.34 46.71
N GLU A 6 55.73 -10.71 46.42
CA GLU A 6 54.68 -11.30 45.61
C GLU A 6 55.31 -11.68 44.27
N THR A 7 55.65 -12.97 44.10
CA THR A 7 55.90 -13.55 42.79
C THR A 7 54.57 -13.48 42.05
N GLY A 8 54.45 -12.48 41.17
CA GLY A 8 53.32 -12.36 40.26
C GLY A 8 53.08 -13.70 39.60
N SER A 9 51.82 -14.12 39.55
CA SER A 9 51.42 -15.33 38.85
C SER A 9 51.90 -15.21 37.41
N SER A 10 52.93 -15.98 37.04
CA SER A 10 53.31 -16.15 35.65
C SER A 10 52.19 -16.97 35.01
N GLU A 11 51.23 -16.30 34.39
CA GLU A 11 50.35 -16.95 33.41
C GLU A 11 51.27 -17.70 32.44
N SER A 12 51.11 -19.02 32.35
CA SER A 12 51.89 -19.84 31.43
C SER A 12 51.65 -19.34 30.00
N ASP A 13 52.68 -19.34 29.16
CA ASP A 13 52.56 -18.93 27.74
C ASP A 13 51.37 -19.61 27.03
N GLU A 14 51.07 -20.87 27.37
CA GLU A 14 49.90 -21.60 26.86
C GLU A 14 48.54 -20.96 27.23
N SER A 15 48.44 -20.35 28.41
CA SER A 15 47.22 -19.66 28.87
C SER A 15 47.02 -18.32 28.17
N VAL A 16 48.13 -17.63 27.86
CA VAL A 16 48.12 -16.38 27.11
C VAL A 16 47.77 -16.65 25.65
N GLU A 17 48.33 -17.71 25.04
CA GLU A 17 47.99 -18.12 23.67
C GLU A 17 46.52 -18.56 23.55
N ALA A 18 46.02 -19.36 24.49
CA ALA A 18 44.60 -19.77 24.49
C ALA A 18 43.65 -18.56 24.66
N TRP A 19 44.02 -17.59 25.51
CA TRP A 19 43.27 -16.35 25.63
C TRP A 19 43.32 -15.54 24.33
N TRP A 20 44.49 -15.45 23.68
CA TRP A 20 44.67 -14.72 22.44
C TRP A 20 43.85 -15.31 21.29
N GLU A 21 43.85 -16.64 21.13
CA GLU A 21 43.00 -17.33 20.15
C GLU A 21 41.51 -17.09 20.40
N SER A 22 41.08 -17.17 21.66
CA SER A 22 39.69 -16.89 22.05
C SER A 22 39.31 -15.43 21.77
N PHE A 23 40.22 -14.49 22.05
CA PHE A 23 40.01 -13.07 21.81
C PHE A 23 39.90 -12.79 20.31
N LEU A 24 40.81 -13.32 19.49
CA LEU A 24 40.76 -13.14 18.03
C LEU A 24 39.48 -13.71 17.43
N LYS A 25 39.05 -14.89 17.90
CA LYS A 25 37.81 -15.51 17.43
C LYS A 25 36.58 -14.66 17.78
N GLN A 26 36.52 -14.13 19.00
CA GLN A 26 35.44 -13.22 19.40
C GLN A 26 35.47 -11.93 18.59
N LYS A 27 36.66 -11.35 18.38
CA LYS A 27 36.82 -10.10 17.66
C LYS A 27 36.35 -10.21 16.20
N LEU A 28 36.68 -11.32 15.53
CA LEU A 28 36.21 -11.60 14.17
C LEU A 28 34.68 -11.74 14.10
N ALA A 29 34.07 -12.42 15.07
CA ALA A 29 32.61 -12.56 15.15
C ALA A 29 31.91 -11.20 15.40
N ASP A 30 32.50 -10.35 16.25
CA ASP A 30 31.99 -9.00 16.50
C ASP A 30 32.08 -8.11 15.25
N ASP A 31 33.17 -8.22 14.49
CA ASP A 31 33.37 -7.47 13.24
C ASP A 31 32.39 -7.94 12.14
N GLU A 32 32.12 -9.24 12.02
CA GLU A 32 31.07 -9.77 11.12
C GLU A 32 29.68 -9.24 11.49
N LEU A 33 29.35 -9.24 12.78
CA LEU A 33 28.07 -8.71 13.27
C LEU A 33 27.93 -7.20 12.98
N ASP A 34 28.99 -6.41 13.15
CA ASP A 34 28.98 -4.98 12.84
C ASP A 34 28.74 -4.72 11.34
N VAL A 35 29.34 -5.53 10.46
CA VAL A 35 29.10 -5.45 9.00
C VAL A 35 27.63 -5.75 8.67
N GLU A 36 27.06 -6.80 9.26
CA GLU A 36 25.64 -7.13 9.08
C GLU A 36 24.72 -6.01 9.57
N LEU A 37 24.98 -5.46 10.76
CA LEU A 37 24.20 -4.38 11.33
C LEU A 37 24.26 -3.10 10.48
N ARG A 38 25.45 -2.74 9.97
CA ARG A 38 25.63 -1.59 9.07
C ARG A 38 24.90 -1.81 7.75
N SER A 39 25.01 -3.00 7.15
CA SER A 39 24.28 -3.34 5.92
C SER A 39 22.76 -3.27 6.13
N ALA A 40 22.27 -3.80 7.25
CA ALA A 40 20.85 -3.72 7.61
C ALA A 40 20.39 -2.26 7.81
N TRP A 41 21.22 -1.43 8.46
CA TRP A 41 20.96 -0.01 8.65
C TRP A 41 20.91 0.76 7.33
N GLU A 42 21.92 0.59 6.46
CA GLU A 42 21.97 1.23 5.14
C GLU A 42 20.77 0.83 4.27
N ASN A 43 20.44 -0.46 4.27
CA ASN A 43 19.25 -0.97 3.60
C ASN A 43 17.96 -0.34 4.14
N CYS A 44 17.87 -0.13 5.47
CA CYS A 44 16.73 0.53 6.11
C CYS A 44 16.61 2.00 5.68
N VAL A 45 17.72 2.75 5.69
CA VAL A 45 17.76 4.16 5.28
C VAL A 45 17.39 4.31 3.80
N GLN A 46 17.96 3.49 2.93
CA GLN A 46 17.64 3.50 1.49
C GLN A 46 16.17 3.16 1.23
N ARG A 47 15.61 2.16 1.92
CA ARG A 47 14.17 1.81 1.81
C ARG A 47 13.28 2.97 2.24
N ARG A 48 13.60 3.64 3.35
CA ARG A 48 12.87 4.81 3.83
C ARG A 48 12.93 5.98 2.84
N ALA A 49 14.10 6.24 2.27
CA ALA A 49 14.27 7.29 1.27
C ALA A 49 13.45 7.02 0.00
N LYS A 50 13.48 5.78 -0.51
CA LYS A 50 12.64 5.35 -1.65
C LYS A 50 11.15 5.52 -1.34
N PHE A 51 10.72 5.06 -0.17
CA PHE A 51 9.32 5.22 0.27
C PHE A 51 8.91 6.69 0.37
N ALA A 52 9.79 7.58 0.84
CA ALA A 52 9.50 9.01 0.89
C ALA A 52 9.32 9.62 -0.51
N GLN A 53 10.10 9.17 -1.50
CA GLN A 53 9.95 9.57 -2.89
C GLN A 53 8.62 9.07 -3.49
N GLU A 54 8.24 7.83 -3.19
CA GLU A 54 6.95 7.26 -3.61
C GLU A 54 5.78 8.04 -2.99
N VAL A 55 5.85 8.42 -1.70
CA VAL A 55 4.84 9.28 -1.05
C VAL A 55 4.80 10.68 -1.65
N LYS A 56 5.95 11.28 -1.96
CA LYS A 56 5.99 12.57 -2.66
C LYS A 56 5.29 12.48 -4.03
N ARG A 57 5.53 11.40 -4.77
CA ARG A 57 4.87 11.14 -6.05
C ARG A 57 3.35 10.98 -5.89
N ILE A 58 2.86 10.35 -4.83
CA ILE A 58 1.42 10.29 -4.53
C ILE A 58 0.83 11.71 -4.39
N MET A 59 1.53 12.62 -3.72
CA MET A 59 1.07 14.01 -3.57
C MET A 59 1.01 14.75 -4.92
N GLU A 60 2.00 14.52 -5.79
CA GLU A 60 2.01 15.07 -7.16
C GLU A 60 0.80 14.53 -7.94
N LEU A 61 0.61 13.21 -7.96
CA LEU A 61 -0.48 12.54 -8.65
C LEU A 61 -1.88 12.98 -8.17
N TYR A 62 -2.00 13.39 -6.91
CA TYR A 62 -3.26 13.88 -6.32
C TYR A 62 -3.64 15.30 -6.77
N GLN A 63 -2.72 16.12 -7.26
CA GLN A 63 -2.97 17.54 -7.60
C GLN A 63 -4.20 17.81 -8.50
N PRO A 64 -4.47 17.09 -9.61
CA PRO A 64 -5.65 17.37 -10.43
C PRO A 64 -6.96 17.11 -9.66
N ILE A 65 -6.97 16.11 -8.78
CA ILE A 65 -8.11 15.82 -7.91
C ILE A 65 -8.26 16.93 -6.88
N GLU A 66 -7.17 17.35 -6.24
CA GLU A 66 -7.18 18.44 -5.25
C GLU A 66 -7.79 19.74 -5.79
N LYS A 67 -7.46 20.11 -7.03
CA LYS A 67 -8.07 21.28 -7.71
C LYS A 67 -9.60 21.17 -7.80
N LEU A 68 -10.11 19.99 -8.17
CA LEU A 68 -11.55 19.73 -8.25
C LEU A 68 -12.22 19.77 -6.87
N LEU A 69 -11.55 19.24 -5.85
CA LEU A 69 -12.03 19.28 -4.47
C LEU A 69 -12.14 20.71 -3.96
N ASN A 70 -11.12 21.54 -4.19
CA ASN A 70 -11.12 22.93 -3.75
C ASN A 70 -12.27 23.73 -4.40
N SER A 71 -12.57 23.49 -5.67
CA SER A 71 -13.73 24.09 -6.35
C SER A 71 -15.04 23.65 -5.68
N THR A 72 -15.22 22.35 -5.48
CA THR A 72 -16.45 21.77 -4.90
C THR A 72 -16.67 22.26 -3.46
N LEU A 73 -15.64 22.19 -2.62
CA LEU A 73 -15.74 22.54 -1.20
C LEU A 73 -15.85 24.05 -0.96
N LYS A 74 -15.34 24.88 -1.87
CA LYS A 74 -15.57 26.34 -1.81
C LYS A 74 -17.06 26.70 -1.95
N SER A 75 -17.83 25.85 -2.64
CA SER A 75 -19.29 26.02 -2.78
C SER A 75 -20.11 25.49 -1.59
N ASP A 76 -19.51 24.68 -0.71
CA ASP A 76 -20.16 24.08 0.46
C ASP A 76 -20.20 25.03 1.67
N ARG A 77 -20.93 26.14 1.55
CA ARG A 77 -20.97 27.21 2.58
C ARG A 77 -21.45 26.73 3.95
N GLU A 78 -22.29 25.70 3.98
CA GLU A 78 -22.90 25.16 5.21
C GLU A 78 -22.10 23.99 5.80
N GLN A 79 -20.94 23.64 5.22
CA GLN A 79 -20.11 22.50 5.64
C GLN A 79 -20.88 21.18 5.68
N ARG A 80 -21.85 20.99 4.78
CA ARG A 80 -22.70 19.80 4.74
C ARG A 80 -21.86 18.53 4.53
N GLY A 81 -20.84 18.61 3.68
CA GLY A 81 -19.93 17.48 3.44
C GLY A 81 -19.19 17.05 4.71
N GLN A 82 -18.78 18.00 5.54
CA GLN A 82 -18.09 17.73 6.80
C GLN A 82 -19.01 17.08 7.85
N SER A 83 -20.27 17.52 7.93
CA SER A 83 -21.28 16.92 8.80
C SER A 83 -21.58 15.48 8.41
N LEU A 84 -21.85 15.22 7.12
CA LEU A 84 -22.07 13.88 6.59
C LEU A 84 -20.84 12.97 6.79
N TYR A 85 -19.63 13.50 6.59
CA TYR A 85 -18.40 12.73 6.82
C TYR A 85 -18.19 12.34 8.29
N ARG A 86 -18.51 13.23 9.24
CA ARG A 86 -18.44 12.92 10.68
C ARG A 86 -19.41 11.82 11.05
N GLU A 87 -20.64 11.88 10.56
CA GLU A 87 -21.63 10.84 10.79
C GLU A 87 -21.23 9.51 10.13
N TRP A 88 -20.78 9.57 8.88
CA TRP A 88 -20.25 8.42 8.18
C TRP A 88 -19.14 7.76 8.99
N GLY A 89 -18.22 8.52 9.58
CA GLY A 89 -17.15 8.01 10.43
C GLY A 89 -17.63 7.23 11.66
N LYS A 90 -18.78 7.60 12.26
CA LYS A 90 -19.34 6.97 13.47
C LYS A 90 -20.04 5.64 13.20
N ILE A 91 -20.63 5.48 12.02
CA ILE A 91 -21.44 4.30 11.71
C ILE A 91 -20.54 3.15 11.23
N ARG A 92 -20.65 1.98 11.85
CA ARG A 92 -19.86 0.79 11.49
C ARG A 92 -20.30 0.17 10.16
N ARG A 93 -21.62 0.09 9.94
CA ARG A 93 -22.26 -0.48 8.76
C ARG A 93 -22.38 0.58 7.66
N LYS A 94 -21.33 0.74 6.85
CA LYS A 94 -21.29 1.76 5.79
C LYS A 94 -22.32 1.54 4.70
N GLU A 95 -22.81 0.31 4.54
CA GLU A 95 -23.88 -0.03 3.60
C GLU A 95 -25.21 0.67 3.90
N CYS A 96 -25.42 1.14 5.13
CA CYS A 96 -26.59 1.95 5.49
C CYS A 96 -26.48 3.40 5.01
N LEU A 97 -25.30 3.83 4.58
CA LEU A 97 -24.99 5.22 4.21
C LEU A 97 -24.63 5.37 2.73
N LEU A 98 -25.04 4.43 1.89
CA LEU A 98 -24.72 4.48 0.46
C LEU A 98 -25.22 5.77 -0.21
N ALA A 99 -26.36 6.31 0.23
CA ALA A 99 -26.90 7.58 -0.24
C ALA A 99 -25.97 8.78 0.01
N TYR A 100 -25.02 8.71 0.96
CA TYR A 100 -24.10 9.83 1.20
C TYR A 100 -23.15 10.00 0.02
N TYR A 101 -22.81 8.89 -0.65
CA TYR A 101 -21.97 8.93 -1.83
C TYR A 101 -22.64 9.60 -3.02
N ASP A 102 -23.96 9.80 -3.03
CA ASP A 102 -24.63 10.60 -4.07
C ASP A 102 -24.43 12.11 -3.87
N ASN A 103 -23.99 12.53 -2.68
CA ASN A 103 -23.73 13.93 -2.37
C ASN A 103 -22.30 14.36 -2.75
N ASP A 104 -22.19 15.36 -3.63
CA ASP A 104 -20.92 15.87 -4.15
C ASP A 104 -19.98 16.42 -3.06
N THR A 105 -20.52 17.16 -2.08
CA THR A 105 -19.69 17.77 -1.02
C THR A 105 -19.23 16.73 -0.02
N PHE A 106 -20.03 15.68 0.22
CA PHE A 106 -19.59 14.48 0.95
C PHE A 106 -18.47 13.77 0.20
N ARG A 107 -18.62 13.46 -1.09
CA ARG A 107 -17.57 12.80 -1.90
C ARG A 107 -16.28 13.61 -1.91
N ALA A 108 -16.38 14.93 -2.04
CA ALA A 108 -15.22 15.80 -1.98
C ALA A 108 -14.55 15.77 -0.60
N THR A 109 -15.34 15.84 0.47
CA THR A 109 -14.82 15.75 1.84
C THR A 109 -14.18 14.39 2.10
N TYR A 110 -14.85 13.29 1.72
CA TYR A 110 -14.34 11.93 1.80
C TYR A 110 -12.99 11.80 1.11
N THR A 111 -12.91 12.25 -0.15
CA THR A 111 -11.68 12.19 -0.94
C THR A 111 -10.56 12.97 -0.26
N ARG A 112 -10.81 14.21 0.16
CA ARG A 112 -9.81 15.04 0.86
C ARG A 112 -9.27 14.36 2.12
N GLN A 113 -10.12 13.67 2.88
CA GLN A 113 -9.74 13.05 4.15
C GLN A 113 -9.08 11.67 3.99
N ARG A 114 -9.42 10.94 2.92
CA ARG A 114 -9.05 9.52 2.77
C ARG A 114 -7.99 9.26 1.72
N TYR A 115 -7.89 10.07 0.66
CA TYR A 115 -7.10 9.73 -0.53
C TYR A 115 -5.64 9.43 -0.19
N ILE A 116 -4.91 10.41 0.36
CA ILE A 116 -3.48 10.27 0.68
C ILE A 116 -3.23 9.16 1.69
N ASN A 117 -4.03 9.08 2.75
CA ASN A 117 -3.91 8.03 3.77
C ASN A 117 -4.12 6.63 3.18
N SER A 118 -5.10 6.48 2.29
CA SER A 118 -5.43 5.21 1.64
C SER A 118 -4.35 4.82 0.64
N SER A 119 -3.86 5.76 -0.17
CA SER A 119 -2.73 5.54 -1.09
C SER A 119 -1.45 5.15 -0.33
N THR A 120 -1.18 5.83 0.78
CA THR A 120 0.00 5.53 1.61
C THR A 120 -0.13 4.15 2.26
N SER A 121 -1.33 3.78 2.73
CA SER A 121 -1.59 2.46 3.30
C SER A 121 -1.43 1.34 2.27
N PHE A 122 -1.91 1.54 1.04
CA PHE A 122 -1.66 0.64 -0.09
C PHE A 122 -0.16 0.46 -0.31
N LEU A 123 0.56 1.58 -0.45
CA LEU A 123 1.99 1.58 -0.73
C LEU A 123 2.78 0.88 0.37
N GLN A 124 2.43 1.15 1.64
CA GLN A 124 3.04 0.48 2.80
C GLN A 124 2.80 -1.03 2.78
N ALA A 125 1.57 -1.47 2.48
CA ALA A 125 1.28 -2.89 2.38
C ALA A 125 2.12 -3.56 1.28
N LEU A 126 2.23 -2.90 0.12
CA LEU A 126 3.02 -3.40 -1.01
C LEU A 126 4.51 -3.49 -0.67
N VAL A 127 5.11 -2.38 -0.20
CA VAL A 127 6.56 -2.23 -0.02
C VAL A 127 7.09 -2.88 1.25
N TYR A 128 6.32 -2.91 2.34
CA TYR A 128 6.78 -3.43 3.64
C TYR A 128 6.25 -4.81 3.98
N ARG A 129 5.23 -5.34 3.27
CA ARG A 129 4.65 -6.65 3.58
C ARG A 129 4.66 -7.60 2.40
N ILE A 130 4.02 -7.21 1.28
CA ILE A 130 3.80 -8.12 0.15
C ILE A 130 5.11 -8.46 -0.54
N ILE A 131 5.87 -7.45 -0.99
CA ILE A 131 7.13 -7.67 -1.71
C ILE A 131 8.20 -8.29 -0.79
N PRO A 132 8.43 -7.81 0.44
CA PRO A 132 9.40 -8.46 1.32
C PRO A 132 9.06 -9.92 1.65
N GLY A 133 7.77 -10.25 1.75
CA GLY A 133 7.34 -11.63 1.95
C GLY A 133 7.40 -12.50 0.69
N ASN A 134 7.38 -11.88 -0.50
CA ASN A 134 7.36 -12.56 -1.80
C ASN A 134 8.14 -11.74 -2.84
N PRO A 135 9.49 -11.78 -2.85
CA PRO A 135 10.31 -10.90 -3.69
C PRO A 135 10.02 -11.01 -5.20
N ASP A 136 9.63 -12.19 -5.67
CA ASP A 136 9.25 -12.44 -7.07
C ASP A 136 8.04 -11.60 -7.52
N VAL A 137 7.23 -11.10 -6.58
CA VAL A 137 6.13 -10.19 -6.88
C VAL A 137 6.65 -8.90 -7.49
N GLU A 138 7.78 -8.33 -7.05
CA GLU A 138 8.33 -7.11 -7.65
C GLU A 138 8.74 -7.34 -9.12
N ILE A 139 9.30 -8.51 -9.43
CA ILE A 139 9.61 -8.93 -10.80
C ILE A 139 8.33 -9.06 -11.62
N TYR A 140 7.31 -9.75 -11.10
CA TYR A 140 6.03 -9.92 -11.77
C TYR A 140 5.34 -8.57 -12.05
N LEU A 141 5.34 -7.67 -11.07
CA LEU A 141 4.77 -6.32 -11.21
C LEU A 141 5.49 -5.49 -12.28
N ARG A 142 6.81 -5.63 -12.39
CA ARG A 142 7.61 -4.92 -13.40
C ARG A 142 7.40 -5.48 -14.80
N ASP A 143 7.44 -6.81 -14.93
CA ASP A 143 7.62 -7.46 -16.24
C ASP A 143 6.28 -7.91 -16.86
N HIS A 144 5.22 -8.04 -16.07
CA HIS A 144 3.95 -8.61 -16.53
C HIS A 144 2.71 -7.75 -16.28
N VAL A 145 2.72 -6.85 -15.29
CA VAL A 145 1.52 -6.07 -14.97
C VAL A 145 1.38 -4.85 -15.86
N SER A 146 0.41 -4.90 -16.79
CA SER A 146 0.00 -3.78 -17.65
C SER A 146 -1.50 -3.49 -17.56
N ARG A 147 -2.33 -4.46 -17.18
CA ARG A 147 -3.79 -4.32 -17.04
C ARG A 147 -4.20 -4.67 -15.62
N ILE A 148 -4.91 -3.74 -14.98
CA ILE A 148 -5.28 -3.83 -13.57
C ILE A 148 -6.77 -3.61 -13.43
N ILE A 149 -7.46 -4.49 -12.73
CA ILE A 149 -8.86 -4.25 -12.32
C ILE A 149 -8.83 -3.70 -10.90
N SER A 150 -9.48 -2.55 -10.66
CA SER A 150 -9.65 -1.99 -9.31
C SER A 150 -11.13 -1.99 -8.94
N ILE A 151 -11.50 -2.79 -7.93
CA ILE A 151 -12.88 -2.95 -7.45
C ILE A 151 -13.05 -2.17 -6.14
N GLY A 152 -14.11 -1.37 -6.08
CA GLY A 152 -14.30 -0.42 -4.98
C GLY A 152 -13.32 0.75 -5.07
N VAL A 153 -12.95 1.14 -6.30
CA VAL A 153 -11.85 2.08 -6.57
C VAL A 153 -12.00 3.42 -5.83
N GLY A 154 -13.21 3.84 -5.49
CA GLY A 154 -13.46 5.16 -4.91
C GLY A 154 -12.83 6.27 -5.77
N PRO A 155 -12.16 7.27 -5.17
CA PRO A 155 -11.49 8.32 -5.94
C PRO A 155 -10.17 7.88 -6.61
N GLY A 156 -9.73 6.62 -6.49
CA GLY A 156 -8.50 6.08 -7.10
C GLY A 156 -7.22 6.12 -6.24
N PRO A 157 -7.25 5.92 -4.91
CA PRO A 157 -6.05 5.98 -4.09
C PRO A 157 -5.05 4.85 -4.40
N ASP A 158 -5.53 3.65 -4.72
CA ASP A 158 -4.71 2.50 -5.13
C ASP A 158 -4.03 2.74 -6.48
N ILE A 159 -4.73 3.38 -7.43
CA ILE A 159 -4.18 3.79 -8.73
C ILE A 159 -2.95 4.68 -8.51
N ALA A 160 -3.09 5.73 -7.70
CA ALA A 160 -1.99 6.64 -7.41
C ALA A 160 -0.84 5.95 -6.66
N ALA A 161 -1.15 5.06 -5.72
CA ALA A 161 -0.13 4.35 -4.94
C ALA A 161 0.71 3.41 -5.80
N TYR A 162 0.07 2.57 -6.63
CA TYR A 162 0.79 1.67 -7.51
C TYR A 162 1.53 2.42 -8.61
N LEU A 163 0.93 3.47 -9.19
CA LEU A 163 1.61 4.28 -10.21
C LEU A 163 2.84 4.99 -9.63
N ALA A 164 2.73 5.54 -8.42
CA ALA A 164 3.86 6.13 -7.71
C ALA A 164 4.98 5.11 -7.48
N TYR A 165 4.64 3.93 -6.96
CA TYR A 165 5.58 2.83 -6.78
C TYR A 165 6.26 2.45 -8.10
N ALA A 166 5.47 2.08 -9.12
CA ALA A 166 5.97 1.62 -10.41
C ALA A 166 6.95 2.62 -11.03
N ARG A 167 6.58 3.90 -11.08
CA ARG A 167 7.40 4.94 -11.73
C ARG A 167 8.65 5.27 -10.92
N CYS A 168 8.58 5.28 -9.59
CA CYS A 168 9.77 5.41 -8.73
C CYS A 168 10.72 4.22 -8.83
N ARG A 169 10.22 3.04 -9.24
CA ARG A 169 11.01 1.82 -9.47
C ARG A 169 11.48 1.64 -10.92
N GLY A 170 11.23 2.63 -11.78
CA GLY A 170 11.68 2.61 -13.17
C GLY A 170 10.85 1.70 -14.08
N PHE A 171 9.62 1.35 -13.68
CA PHE A 171 8.72 0.56 -14.51
C PHE A 171 8.28 1.43 -15.70
N THR A 172 8.47 0.93 -16.92
CA THR A 172 8.25 1.69 -18.16
C THR A 172 6.99 1.26 -18.91
N GLN A 173 6.37 0.14 -18.53
CA GLN A 173 5.17 -0.36 -19.19
C GLN A 173 3.99 0.60 -19.03
N ARG A 174 3.15 0.65 -20.07
CA ARG A 174 1.85 1.33 -20.04
C ARG A 174 0.92 0.57 -19.10
N ILE A 175 0.23 1.31 -18.22
CA ILE A 175 -0.70 0.72 -17.24
C ILE A 175 -2.14 1.14 -17.60
N ILE A 176 -3.03 0.16 -17.70
CA ILE A 176 -4.46 0.35 -17.94
C ILE A 176 -5.23 -0.12 -16.71
N TYR A 177 -6.02 0.77 -16.14
CA TYR A 177 -6.93 0.46 -15.04
C TYR A 177 -8.36 0.30 -15.56
N PHE A 178 -8.96 -0.85 -15.28
CA PHE A 178 -10.40 -1.07 -15.33
C PHE A 178 -10.96 -0.82 -13.93
N ALA A 179 -11.41 0.40 -13.71
CA ALA A 179 -11.86 0.90 -12.42
C ALA A 179 -13.37 0.68 -12.27
N ILE A 180 -13.78 0.05 -11.16
CA ILE A 180 -15.17 -0.34 -10.89
C ILE A 180 -15.56 0.16 -9.50
N ASP A 181 -16.65 0.93 -9.44
CA ASP A 181 -17.29 1.30 -8.17
C ASP A 181 -18.78 1.52 -8.41
N GLN A 182 -19.61 1.26 -7.40
CA GLN A 182 -21.05 1.48 -7.53
C GLN A 182 -21.41 2.97 -7.60
N CYS A 183 -20.59 3.86 -7.02
CA CYS A 183 -20.85 5.28 -7.04
C CYS A 183 -20.29 5.92 -8.32
N ALA A 184 -21.19 6.29 -9.23
CA ALA A 184 -20.84 6.95 -10.50
C ALA A 184 -20.09 8.28 -10.28
N GLY A 185 -20.35 8.96 -9.16
CA GLY A 185 -19.76 10.25 -8.82
C GLY A 185 -18.24 10.25 -8.66
N TRP A 186 -17.60 9.08 -8.54
CA TRP A 186 -16.14 8.97 -8.55
C TRP A 186 -15.50 9.22 -9.91
N GLY A 187 -16.26 8.99 -10.99
CA GLY A 187 -15.79 9.15 -12.37
C GLY A 187 -15.19 10.54 -12.63
N ASN A 188 -15.69 11.58 -11.97
CA ASN A 188 -15.15 12.94 -12.12
C ASN A 188 -13.70 13.06 -11.62
N TYR A 189 -13.36 12.43 -10.48
CA TYR A 189 -12.00 12.46 -9.94
C TYR A 189 -11.05 11.58 -10.77
N LEU A 190 -11.51 10.39 -11.15
CA LEU A 190 -10.74 9.47 -11.99
C LEU A 190 -10.46 10.07 -13.38
N ALA A 191 -11.44 10.75 -13.99
CA ALA A 191 -11.26 11.43 -15.26
C ALA A 191 -10.37 12.67 -15.15
N ALA A 192 -10.35 13.36 -14.01
CA ALA A 192 -9.41 14.47 -13.78
C ALA A 192 -7.97 13.97 -13.66
N PHE A 193 -7.78 12.86 -12.94
CA PHE A 193 -6.50 12.16 -12.85
C PHE A 193 -6.01 11.70 -14.23
N ASP A 194 -6.85 10.96 -14.97
CA ASP A 194 -6.50 10.39 -16.27
C ASP A 194 -6.12 11.46 -17.30
N ARG A 195 -6.91 12.54 -17.38
CA ARG A 195 -6.63 13.67 -18.28
C ARG A 195 -5.29 14.34 -18.01
N GLN A 196 -4.90 14.45 -16.74
CA GLN A 196 -3.64 15.08 -16.37
C GLN A 196 -2.43 14.16 -16.60
N TRP A 197 -2.59 12.86 -16.33
CA TRP A 197 -1.45 11.95 -16.15
C TRP A 197 -1.27 10.90 -17.24
N SER A 198 -2.26 10.71 -18.12
CA SER A 198 -2.25 9.63 -19.10
C SER A 198 -1.01 9.62 -20.01
N SER A 199 -0.62 10.80 -20.51
CA SER A 199 0.57 10.95 -21.36
C SER A 199 1.87 10.89 -20.56
N GLU A 200 1.96 11.62 -19.44
CA GLU A 200 3.19 11.73 -18.65
C GLU A 200 3.58 10.40 -17.99
N TYR A 201 2.61 9.70 -17.43
CA TYR A 201 2.84 8.46 -16.69
C TYR A 201 2.42 7.21 -17.45
N GLN A 202 2.09 7.32 -18.74
CA GLN A 202 1.64 6.20 -19.58
C GLN A 202 0.55 5.37 -18.88
N VAL A 203 -0.49 6.06 -18.39
CA VAL A 203 -1.61 5.45 -17.67
C VAL A 203 -2.92 5.66 -18.42
N SER A 204 -3.87 4.76 -18.25
CA SER A 204 -5.27 4.99 -18.65
C SER A 204 -6.21 4.46 -17.59
N VAL A 205 -7.21 5.25 -17.23
CA VAL A 205 -8.23 4.86 -16.24
C VAL A 205 -9.59 4.80 -16.89
N TRP A 206 -10.14 3.59 -17.00
CA TRP A 206 -11.43 3.30 -17.61
C TRP A 206 -12.42 2.97 -16.51
N PHE A 207 -13.39 3.85 -16.28
CA PHE A 207 -14.31 3.73 -15.16
C PHE A 207 -15.66 3.18 -15.59
N LYS A 208 -16.15 2.16 -14.89
CA LYS A 208 -17.51 1.63 -15.01
C LYS A 208 -18.21 1.73 -13.67
N SER A 209 -19.36 2.42 -13.64
CA SER A 209 -20.22 2.41 -12.47
C SER A 209 -20.97 1.09 -12.40
N SER A 210 -20.62 0.25 -11.43
CA SER A 210 -21.26 -1.04 -11.18
C SER A 210 -20.99 -1.52 -9.77
N ARG A 211 -21.96 -2.21 -9.17
CA ARG A 211 -21.71 -2.99 -7.96
C ARG A 211 -21.09 -4.33 -8.35
N PHE A 212 -20.08 -4.76 -7.60
CA PHE A 212 -19.45 -6.07 -7.73
C PHE A 212 -19.70 -6.88 -6.46
N ASN A 213 -20.57 -7.89 -6.53
CA ASN A 213 -20.98 -8.66 -5.36
C ASN A 213 -21.50 -10.08 -5.67
N ASN A 214 -21.59 -10.50 -6.93
CA ASN A 214 -22.12 -11.80 -7.31
C ASN A 214 -21.22 -12.56 -8.30
N ARG A 215 -21.62 -13.79 -8.64
CA ARG A 215 -20.89 -14.67 -9.55
C ARG A 215 -20.81 -14.11 -10.97
N ASP A 216 -21.93 -13.66 -11.51
CA ASP A 216 -22.04 -13.20 -12.90
C ASP A 216 -21.14 -11.97 -13.14
N ASP A 217 -20.95 -11.14 -12.11
CA ASP A 217 -20.01 -10.02 -12.17
C ASP A 217 -18.59 -10.47 -12.53
N VAL A 218 -18.13 -11.62 -12.03
CA VAL A 218 -16.80 -12.18 -12.32
C VAL A 218 -16.65 -12.53 -13.79
N GLU A 219 -17.71 -13.05 -14.41
CA GLU A 219 -17.72 -13.46 -15.81
C GLU A 219 -17.61 -12.24 -16.74
N THR A 220 -18.17 -11.09 -16.31
CA THR A 220 -18.10 -9.83 -17.08
C THR A 220 -16.79 -9.06 -16.95
N LEU A 221 -15.90 -9.45 -16.03
CA LEU A 221 -14.61 -8.78 -15.89
C LEU A 221 -13.75 -9.00 -17.14
N PRO A 222 -12.89 -8.03 -17.51
CA PRO A 222 -11.92 -8.23 -18.58
C PRO A 222 -10.76 -9.12 -18.12
N ASP A 223 -9.93 -9.55 -19.06
CA ASP A 223 -8.65 -10.15 -18.74
C ASP A 223 -7.69 -9.08 -18.20
N ALA A 224 -7.01 -9.40 -17.11
CA ALA A 224 -6.12 -8.50 -16.40
C ALA A 224 -4.99 -9.28 -15.73
N ASP A 225 -3.88 -8.60 -15.48
CA ASP A 225 -2.67 -9.20 -14.93
C ASP A 225 -2.67 -9.11 -13.40
N MET A 226 -3.46 -8.17 -12.86
CA MET A 226 -3.67 -7.95 -11.43
C MET A 226 -5.09 -7.48 -11.16
N ILE A 227 -5.68 -7.93 -10.04
CA ILE A 227 -6.91 -7.39 -9.49
C ILE A 227 -6.66 -6.83 -8.09
N VAL A 228 -7.25 -5.68 -7.80
CA VAL A 228 -7.15 -4.97 -6.52
C VAL A 228 -8.56 -4.76 -5.96
N PHE A 229 -8.81 -5.27 -4.76
CA PHE A 229 -9.96 -4.89 -3.95
C PHE A 229 -9.57 -3.70 -3.07
N SER A 230 -9.88 -2.49 -3.54
CA SER A 230 -9.42 -1.22 -2.97
C SER A 230 -10.34 -0.78 -1.83
N PHE A 231 -10.06 -1.19 -0.60
CA PHE A 231 -10.92 -0.85 0.56
C PHE A 231 -12.37 -1.32 0.41
N ALA A 232 -12.57 -2.32 -0.46
CA ALA A 232 -13.84 -2.99 -0.65
C ALA A 232 -14.14 -3.87 0.57
N ASN A 233 -15.40 -3.88 1.00
CA ASN A 233 -15.85 -4.77 2.07
C ASN A 233 -16.03 -6.18 1.48
N THR A 234 -14.92 -6.90 1.33
CA THR A 234 -14.92 -8.22 0.69
C THR A 234 -15.63 -9.27 1.53
N ALA A 235 -15.81 -9.03 2.83
CA ALA A 235 -16.62 -9.88 3.71
C ALA A 235 -18.11 -9.93 3.32
N LEU A 236 -18.61 -8.96 2.54
CA LEU A 236 -19.99 -8.96 2.02
C LEU A 236 -20.14 -9.65 0.66
N MET A 237 -19.04 -10.12 0.07
CA MET A 237 -19.07 -10.81 -1.22
C MET A 237 -19.55 -12.25 -1.06
N ALA A 238 -20.27 -12.76 -2.05
CA ALA A 238 -20.68 -14.16 -2.08
C ALA A 238 -19.43 -15.07 -2.05
N SER A 239 -19.47 -16.11 -1.21
CA SER A 239 -18.35 -17.07 -1.05
C SER A 239 -17.99 -17.78 -2.37
N THR A 240 -18.93 -17.84 -3.31
CA THR A 240 -18.75 -18.41 -4.65
C THR A 240 -17.85 -17.59 -5.56
N ILE A 241 -17.50 -16.34 -5.21
CA ILE A 241 -16.70 -15.45 -6.05
C ILE A 241 -15.21 -15.78 -6.00
N TRP A 242 -14.68 -16.06 -4.80
CA TRP A 242 -13.24 -16.25 -4.61
C TRP A 242 -12.63 -17.38 -5.45
N PRO A 243 -13.24 -18.58 -5.54
CA PRO A 243 -12.72 -19.64 -6.39
C PRO A 243 -12.62 -19.23 -7.86
N LEU A 244 -13.59 -18.45 -8.36
CA LEU A 244 -13.61 -18.00 -9.76
C LEU A 244 -12.52 -16.95 -10.02
N LEU A 245 -12.31 -16.03 -9.08
CA LEU A 245 -11.22 -15.05 -9.18
C LEU A 245 -9.85 -15.73 -9.15
N GLN A 246 -9.65 -16.71 -8.27
CA GLN A 246 -8.40 -17.46 -8.17
C GLN A 246 -8.11 -18.31 -9.41
N GLN A 247 -9.15 -18.82 -10.07
CA GLN A 247 -9.01 -19.52 -11.35
C GLN A 247 -8.60 -18.59 -12.49
N ARG A 248 -9.01 -17.31 -12.43
CA ARG A 248 -8.88 -16.37 -13.55
C ARG A 248 -7.68 -15.43 -13.44
N TYR A 249 -7.31 -15.02 -12.23
CA TYR A 249 -6.29 -13.99 -12.01
C TYR A 249 -5.12 -14.53 -11.21
N ARG A 250 -3.92 -14.31 -11.75
CA ARG A 250 -2.66 -14.76 -11.15
C ARG A 250 -2.27 -13.98 -9.89
N PHE A 251 -2.68 -12.72 -9.81
CA PHE A 251 -2.36 -11.86 -8.68
C PHE A 251 -3.56 -11.04 -8.22
N ILE A 252 -3.94 -11.24 -6.95
CA ILE A 252 -5.10 -10.63 -6.31
C ILE A 252 -4.61 -9.92 -5.05
N ILE A 253 -4.76 -8.60 -5.01
CA ILE A 253 -4.49 -7.79 -3.81
C ILE A 253 -5.81 -7.47 -3.13
N VAL A 254 -5.89 -7.80 -1.83
CA VAL A 254 -7.05 -7.47 -1.00
C VAL A 254 -6.64 -6.46 0.07
N LEU A 255 -7.21 -5.26 -0.01
CA LEU A 255 -7.02 -4.22 1.00
C LEU A 255 -8.33 -4.03 1.73
N ASP A 256 -8.67 -4.96 2.62
CA ASP A 256 -9.91 -4.87 3.40
C ASP A 256 -9.71 -3.90 4.59
N GLY A 257 -10.73 -3.09 4.86
CA GLY A 257 -10.80 -2.21 6.03
C GLY A 257 -11.25 -2.92 7.31
N ILE A 258 -11.68 -4.19 7.21
CA ILE A 258 -12.08 -4.99 8.35
C ILE A 258 -10.83 -5.64 8.96
N LYS A 259 -10.43 -5.17 10.16
CA LYS A 259 -9.67 -6.02 11.07
C LYS A 259 -10.50 -7.29 11.28
N GLU A 260 -9.94 -8.46 10.98
CA GLU A 260 -10.48 -9.72 11.49
C GLU A 260 -10.79 -9.52 12.98
N VAL A 261 -12.07 -9.54 13.33
CA VAL A 261 -12.43 -9.83 14.70
C VAL A 261 -12.11 -11.30 14.81
N SER A 262 -10.89 -11.61 15.28
CA SER A 262 -10.59 -12.97 15.72
C SER A 262 -11.75 -13.34 16.64
N LYS A 263 -12.56 -14.31 16.21
CA LYS A 263 -13.47 -14.97 17.12
C LYS A 263 -12.53 -15.65 18.10
N SER A 264 -12.29 -15.01 19.25
CA SER A 264 -11.83 -15.74 20.41
C SER A 264 -12.90 -16.78 20.67
N MET A 265 -12.64 -18.00 20.20
CA MET A 265 -13.32 -19.18 20.69
C MET A 265 -13.15 -19.15 22.21
N LYS A 266 -14.26 -18.87 22.89
CA LYS A 266 -14.53 -19.32 24.24
C LYS A 266 -15.87 -20.04 24.18
#